data_AF-A0A7S2P4W4-F1
#
_entry.id   AF-A0A7S2P4W4-F1
#
_cell.length_a   1.000
_cell.length_b   1.000
_cell.length_c   1.000
_cell.angle_alpha   90.00
_cell.angle_beta   90.00
_cell.angle_gamma   90.00
#
_symmetry.space_group_name_H-M   'P 1'
#
loop_
_entity.id
_entity.type
_entity.pdbx_description
1 polymer ?
#
loop_
_entity_poly.entity_id
_entity_poly.type
_entity_poly.pdbx_seq_one_letter_code
_entity_poly.pdbx_strand_id
1 'polypeptide(L)'
;EIRNPGDLDEPQPQERSKSDDETKETKPILEGTKLKIEHGLIESLCPSWYTSWCLPDSDSTWGFHKKLGLGCGPHKRDVHPDDIKKLSGSVHSYAKACVTEALLCHDEILQQDGMYGIQIDQGYTNCYTLNDQGYKWGNFEPRDETYNRMEYVAKTLTRKHAEDGGNCVVLCVSHGGPTTHLYERLSGADWETHGICGYTGTSLYAYKGEDTFDVITYNR
;
A
#
# COMPACT_ATOMS: atom_id res chain seq x y z
N GLU A 1 -25.16 66.20 -1.97
CA GLU A 1 -23.78 66.55 -2.37
C GLU A 1 -22.97 65.27 -2.51
N ILE A 2 -22.29 65.13 -3.65
CA ILE A 2 -21.52 63.94 -4.05
C ILE A 2 -20.12 64.09 -3.45
N ARG A 3 -19.68 63.15 -2.60
CA ARG A 3 -18.32 63.15 -2.05
C ARG A 3 -17.37 62.46 -3.03
N ASN A 4 -16.26 63.13 -3.34
CA ASN A 4 -15.18 62.62 -4.18
C ASN A 4 -14.45 61.44 -3.51
N PRO A 5 -14.07 60.40 -4.27
CA PRO A 5 -13.20 59.33 -3.80
C PRO A 5 -11.75 59.70 -4.13
N GLY A 6 -11.08 60.32 -3.17
CA GLY A 6 -9.64 60.58 -3.20
C GLY A 6 -9.21 60.76 -1.76
N ASP A 7 -8.11 60.12 -1.38
CA ASP A 7 -7.51 60.06 -0.04
C ASP A 7 -7.98 58.85 0.78
N LEU A 8 -7.52 57.67 0.36
CA LEU A 8 -7.23 56.57 1.28
C LEU A 8 -5.71 56.53 1.44
N ASP A 9 -5.25 56.91 2.64
CA ASP A 9 -3.84 56.83 3.04
C ASP A 9 -3.35 55.38 2.91
N GLU A 10 -2.29 55.18 2.11
CA GLU A 10 -1.64 53.87 2.00
C GLU A 10 -0.98 53.53 3.35
N PRO A 11 -1.26 52.35 3.94
CA PRO A 11 -0.63 51.93 5.17
C PRO A 11 0.88 51.73 4.93
N GLN A 12 1.68 52.45 5.70
CA GLN A 12 3.14 52.31 5.71
C GLN A 12 3.53 50.85 6.03
N PRO A 13 4.54 50.28 5.35
CA PRO A 13 4.95 48.90 5.60
C PRO A 13 5.48 48.77 7.02
N GLN A 14 4.81 47.97 7.85
CA GLN A 14 5.34 47.61 9.16
C GLN A 14 6.57 46.72 8.96
N GLU A 15 7.74 47.21 9.39
CA GLU A 15 8.97 46.43 9.46
C GLU A 15 8.74 45.19 10.33
N ARG A 16 8.68 44.02 9.69
CA ARG A 16 8.68 42.74 10.39
C ARG A 16 10.01 42.62 11.13
N SER A 17 9.95 42.64 12.46
CA SER A 17 11.08 42.29 13.31
C SER A 17 11.60 40.93 12.88
N LYS A 18 12.87 40.86 12.45
CA LYS A 18 13.58 39.60 12.27
C LYS A 18 13.67 38.95 13.64
N SER A 19 12.73 38.07 13.95
CA SER A 19 12.89 37.13 15.04
C SER A 19 14.06 36.23 14.65
N ASP A 20 15.08 36.19 15.50
CA ASP A 20 16.14 35.19 15.49
C ASP A 20 15.50 33.83 15.74
N ASP A 21 14.87 33.28 14.70
CA ASP A 21 14.38 31.91 14.68
C ASP A 21 15.64 31.06 14.47
N GLU A 22 16.29 30.76 15.60
CA GLU A 22 17.30 29.72 15.70
C GLU A 22 16.76 28.53 14.92
N THR A 23 17.42 28.23 13.80
CA THR A 23 17.19 27.03 13.00
C THR A 23 17.49 25.84 13.90
N LYS A 24 16.49 25.42 14.69
CA LYS A 24 16.50 24.12 15.35
C LYS A 24 16.67 23.13 14.22
N GLU A 25 17.87 22.56 14.12
CA GLU A 25 18.12 21.39 13.32
C GLU A 25 17.08 20.36 13.73
N THR A 26 15.98 20.28 12.97
CA THR A 26 15.04 19.19 13.08
C THR A 26 15.80 17.98 12.60
N LYS A 27 16.45 17.29 13.54
CA LYS A 27 16.99 15.96 13.26
C LYS A 27 15.89 15.17 12.57
N PRO A 28 16.13 14.63 11.37
CA PRO A 28 15.10 13.89 10.67
C PRO A 28 14.65 12.76 11.58
N ILE A 29 13.33 12.69 11.82
CA ILE A 29 12.64 11.75 12.72
C ILE A 29 12.98 10.27 12.40
N LEU A 30 13.63 10.02 11.27
CA LEU A 30 13.85 8.72 10.68
C LEU A 30 15.28 8.17 10.87
N GLU A 31 16.19 8.90 11.51
CA GLU A 31 17.57 8.44 11.73
C GLU A 31 17.59 7.12 12.52
N GLY A 32 18.01 6.03 11.87
CA GLY A 32 18.07 4.69 12.48
C GLY A 32 16.79 3.87 12.31
N THR A 33 15.80 4.35 11.55
CA THR A 33 14.62 3.56 11.20
C THR A 33 14.98 2.44 10.23
N LYS A 34 14.64 1.21 10.59
CA LYS A 34 14.78 0.05 9.70
C LYS A 34 13.51 -0.14 8.88
N LEU A 35 13.65 -0.15 7.57
CA LEU A 35 12.59 -0.51 6.63
C LEU A 35 12.72 -1.99 6.27
N LYS A 36 11.69 -2.77 6.57
CA LYS A 36 11.56 -4.20 6.23
C LYS A 36 10.49 -4.35 5.17
N ILE A 37 10.66 -5.25 4.21
CA ILE A 37 9.74 -5.37 3.07
C ILE A 37 9.12 -6.77 3.06
N GLU A 38 7.86 -6.84 3.49
CA GLU A 38 7.03 -8.04 3.46
C GLU A 38 6.33 -8.14 2.11
N HIS A 39 6.90 -8.97 1.23
CA HIS A 39 6.38 -9.17 -0.11
C HIS A 39 5.61 -10.48 -0.27
N GLY A 40 5.47 -11.27 0.80
CA GLY A 40 4.61 -12.46 0.82
C GLY A 40 3.12 -12.16 0.66
N LEU A 41 2.74 -10.90 0.80
CA LEU A 41 1.37 -10.40 0.60
C LEU A 41 1.09 -9.91 -0.83
N ILE A 42 2.10 -9.88 -1.70
CA ILE A 42 1.93 -9.47 -3.10
C ILE A 42 1.03 -10.44 -3.82
N GLU A 43 1.01 -11.70 -3.41
CA GLU A 43 0.11 -12.67 -3.99
C GLU A 43 -1.28 -12.50 -3.39
N SER A 44 -2.26 -12.14 -4.21
CA SER A 44 -3.66 -12.40 -3.90
C SER A 44 -4.30 -13.11 -5.07
N LEU A 45 -4.70 -14.36 -4.85
CA LEU A 45 -5.47 -15.15 -5.80
C LEU A 45 -6.95 -14.80 -5.67
N CYS A 46 -7.26 -13.52 -5.94
CA CYS A 46 -8.64 -13.03 -6.04
C CYS A 46 -9.18 -13.34 -7.45
N PRO A 47 -10.31 -14.06 -7.58
CA PRO A 47 -10.87 -14.40 -8.89
C PRO A 47 -11.11 -13.16 -9.74
N SER A 48 -11.68 -12.10 -9.14
CA SER A 48 -12.02 -10.85 -9.82
C SER A 48 -10.79 -10.15 -10.42
N TRP A 49 -9.62 -10.32 -9.81
CA TRP A 49 -8.36 -9.75 -10.32
C TRP A 49 -7.85 -10.55 -11.53
N TYR A 50 -7.64 -11.85 -11.36
CA TYR A 50 -7.13 -12.70 -12.44
C TYR A 50 -8.07 -12.74 -13.64
N THR A 51 -9.38 -12.72 -13.41
CA THR A 51 -10.37 -12.69 -14.49
C THR A 51 -10.40 -11.36 -15.24
N SER A 52 -10.08 -10.23 -14.59
CA SER A 52 -9.97 -8.93 -15.28
C SER A 52 -8.84 -8.91 -16.32
N TRP A 53 -7.76 -9.65 -16.08
CA TRP A 53 -6.61 -9.77 -16.99
C TRP A 53 -6.85 -10.71 -18.18
N CYS A 54 -7.88 -11.55 -18.11
CA CYS A 54 -8.25 -12.48 -19.18
C CYS A 54 -9.33 -11.93 -20.11
N LEU A 55 -9.70 -10.66 -19.96
CA LEU A 55 -10.63 -10.00 -20.87
C LEU A 55 -9.90 -9.57 -22.14
N PRO A 56 -10.50 -9.74 -23.33
CA PRO A 56 -9.98 -9.15 -24.56
C PRO A 56 -9.75 -7.65 -24.38
N ASP A 57 -8.60 -7.16 -24.84
CA ASP A 57 -8.13 -5.77 -24.71
C ASP A 57 -7.82 -5.28 -23.27
N SER A 58 -7.71 -6.19 -22.29
CA SER A 58 -7.27 -5.84 -20.93
C SER A 58 -5.92 -5.10 -20.96
N ASP A 59 -5.88 -3.92 -20.37
CA ASP A 59 -4.68 -3.08 -20.19
C ASP A 59 -4.04 -3.27 -18.80
N SER A 60 -4.49 -4.29 -18.06
CA SER A 60 -4.09 -4.58 -16.67
C SER A 60 -4.53 -3.52 -15.64
N THR A 61 -5.30 -2.50 -16.03
CA THR A 61 -5.91 -1.57 -15.07
C THR A 61 -7.10 -2.22 -14.35
N TRP A 62 -7.25 -1.91 -13.07
CA TRP A 62 -8.11 -2.63 -12.14
C TRP A 62 -9.59 -2.61 -12.54
N GLY A 63 -10.25 -3.78 -12.47
CA GLY A 63 -11.68 -3.90 -12.14
C GLY A 63 -12.72 -3.39 -13.12
N PHE A 64 -12.34 -2.79 -14.26
CA PHE A 64 -13.34 -2.27 -15.19
C PHE A 64 -12.78 -2.18 -16.61
N HIS A 65 -13.15 -3.14 -17.45
CA HIS A 65 -12.87 -3.00 -18.87
C HIS A 65 -13.88 -2.02 -19.47
N LYS A 66 -13.53 -0.72 -19.50
CA LYS A 66 -14.43 0.38 -19.93
C LYS A 66 -15.13 0.11 -21.25
N LYS A 67 -14.47 -0.56 -22.20
CA LYS A 67 -15.06 -0.90 -23.50
C LYS A 67 -16.05 -2.05 -23.45
N LEU A 68 -15.92 -2.97 -22.49
CA LEU A 68 -16.79 -4.15 -22.36
C LEU A 68 -17.92 -3.90 -21.35
N GLY A 69 -17.82 -2.87 -20.51
CA GLY A 69 -18.80 -2.61 -19.44
C GLY A 69 -18.85 -3.71 -18.38
N LEU A 70 -17.85 -4.59 -18.35
CA LEU A 70 -17.73 -5.68 -17.40
C LEU A 70 -16.99 -5.15 -16.16
N GLY A 71 -17.63 -5.27 -15.00
CA GLY A 71 -17.03 -4.95 -13.71
C GLY A 71 -16.08 -6.03 -13.20
N CYS A 72 -15.71 -5.94 -11.92
CA CYS A 72 -14.88 -6.92 -11.23
C CYS A 72 -15.56 -8.31 -11.21
N GLY A 73 -15.05 -9.27 -12.01
CA GLY A 73 -15.54 -10.64 -12.05
C GLY A 73 -16.34 -10.99 -13.31
N PRO A 74 -15.74 -10.92 -14.51
CA PRO A 74 -16.39 -11.35 -15.74
C PRO A 74 -16.76 -12.83 -15.70
N HIS A 75 -17.84 -13.20 -16.41
CA HIS A 75 -18.29 -14.58 -16.45
C HIS A 75 -17.24 -15.44 -17.17
N LYS A 76 -17.12 -16.72 -16.83
CA LYS A 76 -16.15 -17.65 -17.46
C LYS A 76 -16.22 -17.69 -18.99
N ARG A 77 -17.38 -17.32 -19.55
CA ARG A 77 -17.60 -17.24 -21.02
C ARG A 77 -16.95 -16.01 -21.67
N ASP A 78 -16.66 -14.99 -20.88
CA ASP A 78 -16.07 -13.73 -21.30
C ASP A 78 -14.52 -13.78 -21.21
N VAL A 79 -13.98 -14.86 -20.65
CA VAL A 79 -12.55 -15.14 -20.45
C VAL A 79 -12.06 -16.05 -21.59
N HIS A 80 -11.02 -15.64 -22.32
CA HIS A 80 -10.49 -16.47 -23.41
C HIS A 80 -9.79 -17.74 -22.85
N PRO A 81 -10.11 -18.95 -23.36
CA PRO A 81 -9.55 -20.20 -22.81
C PRO A 81 -8.02 -20.29 -22.81
N ASP A 82 -7.34 -19.64 -23.77
CA ASP A 82 -5.88 -19.64 -23.85
C ASP A 82 -5.20 -18.69 -22.85
N ASP A 83 -5.90 -17.69 -22.33
CA ASP A 83 -5.37 -16.81 -21.28
C ASP A 83 -5.40 -17.48 -19.91
N ILE A 84 -6.37 -18.38 -19.69
CA ILE A 84 -6.39 -19.27 -18.51
C ILE A 84 -5.13 -20.15 -18.46
N LYS A 85 -4.65 -20.65 -19.61
CA LYS A 85 -3.43 -21.49 -19.68
C LYS A 85 -2.17 -20.71 -19.34
N LYS A 86 -2.06 -19.44 -19.74
CA LYS A 86 -0.92 -18.57 -19.41
C LYS A 86 -0.82 -18.28 -17.91
N LEU A 87 -1.96 -18.22 -17.23
CA LEU A 87 -2.05 -18.02 -15.77
C LEU A 87 -1.80 -19.30 -14.94
N SER A 88 -1.61 -20.45 -15.59
CA SER A 88 -1.34 -21.72 -14.89
C SER A 88 0.14 -21.89 -14.48
N GLY A 89 1.00 -20.93 -14.85
CA GLY A 89 2.37 -20.85 -14.37
C GLY A 89 2.47 -20.34 -12.93
N SER A 90 3.55 -20.70 -12.24
CA SER A 90 3.89 -20.14 -10.92
C SER A 90 4.13 -18.62 -11.05
N VAL A 91 3.17 -17.81 -10.61
CA VAL A 91 3.26 -16.34 -10.55
C VAL A 91 4.38 -15.86 -9.61
N HIS A 92 4.82 -16.75 -8.72
CA HIS A 92 5.75 -16.49 -7.62
C HIS A 92 7.15 -16.03 -8.06
N SER A 93 7.68 -16.57 -9.16
CA SER A 93 9.06 -16.29 -9.57
C SER A 93 9.24 -14.86 -10.12
N TYR A 94 8.22 -14.33 -10.80
CA TYR A 94 8.28 -13.00 -11.42
C TYR A 94 8.12 -11.89 -10.37
N ALA A 95 7.12 -12.01 -9.48
CA ALA A 95 6.89 -11.03 -8.42
C ALA A 95 8.11 -10.88 -7.49
N LYS A 96 8.75 -12.00 -7.13
CA LYS A 96 9.96 -11.98 -6.31
C LYS A 96 11.12 -11.24 -6.99
N ALA A 97 11.34 -11.49 -8.28
CA ALA A 97 12.41 -10.82 -9.03
C ALA A 97 12.21 -9.31 -9.12
N CYS A 98 10.99 -8.84 -9.42
CA CYS A 98 10.68 -7.41 -9.47
C CYS A 98 10.85 -6.72 -8.12
N VAL A 99 10.46 -7.38 -7.01
CA VAL A 99 10.70 -6.84 -5.66
C VAL A 99 12.18 -6.77 -5.36
N THR A 100 12.94 -7.83 -5.63
CA THR A 100 14.40 -7.83 -5.42
C THR A 100 15.08 -6.73 -6.23
N GLU A 101 14.70 -6.54 -7.50
CA GLU A 101 15.25 -5.48 -8.34
C GLU A 101 14.88 -4.09 -7.80
N ALA A 102 13.61 -3.87 -7.42
CA ALA A 102 13.17 -2.61 -6.81
C ALA A 102 13.94 -2.32 -5.50
N LEU A 103 14.15 -3.33 -4.65
CA LEU A 103 14.91 -3.23 -3.40
C LEU A 103 16.37 -2.84 -3.64
N LEU A 104 16.99 -3.32 -4.71
CA LEU A 104 18.38 -3.03 -5.05
C LEU A 104 18.56 -1.60 -5.57
N CYS A 105 17.55 -1.04 -6.24
CA CYS A 105 17.59 0.33 -6.76
C CYS A 105 17.20 1.39 -5.70
N HIS A 106 16.69 1.00 -4.55
CA HIS A 106 16.09 1.95 -3.59
C HIS A 106 17.09 2.73 -2.75
N ASP A 107 18.27 2.20 -2.42
CA ASP A 107 19.26 2.97 -1.65
C ASP A 107 19.69 4.23 -2.43
N GLU A 108 19.81 4.13 -3.76
CA GLU A 108 20.12 5.26 -4.63
C GLU A 108 18.95 6.26 -4.72
N ILE A 109 17.71 5.78 -4.84
CA ILE A 109 16.51 6.64 -4.91
C ILE A 109 16.28 7.38 -3.59
N LEU A 110 16.37 6.69 -2.45
CA LEU A 110 16.21 7.31 -1.13
C LEU A 110 17.27 8.38 -0.88
N GLN A 111 18.51 8.16 -1.35
CA GLN A 111 19.56 9.17 -1.29
C GLN A 111 19.30 10.36 -2.22
N GLN A 112 18.78 10.13 -3.43
CA GLN A 112 18.40 11.19 -4.37
C GLN A 112 17.26 12.07 -3.81
N ASP A 113 16.30 11.46 -3.12
CA ASP A 113 15.15 12.15 -2.51
C ASP A 113 15.49 12.79 -1.14
N GLY A 114 16.76 12.74 -0.72
CA GLY A 114 17.21 13.33 0.54
C GLY A 114 16.68 12.61 1.80
N MET A 115 16.20 11.38 1.64
CA MET A 115 15.70 10.53 2.73
C MET A 115 16.85 9.81 3.43
N TYR A 116 17.73 10.59 4.05
CA TYR A 116 18.85 10.08 4.82
C TYR A 116 18.38 9.41 6.11
N GLY A 117 18.95 8.24 6.43
CA GLY A 117 18.77 7.57 7.73
C GLY A 117 17.81 6.38 7.76
N ILE A 118 17.06 6.13 6.67
CA ILE A 118 16.35 4.85 6.50
C ILE A 118 17.32 3.78 6.03
N GLN A 119 17.31 2.62 6.70
CA GLN A 119 18.09 1.46 6.31
C GLN A 119 17.16 0.34 5.88
N ILE A 120 17.25 -0.10 4.62
CA ILE A 120 16.52 -1.27 4.15
C ILE A 120 17.18 -2.52 4.71
N ASP A 121 16.41 -3.36 5.39
CA ASP A 121 16.87 -4.65 5.93
C ASP A 121 16.95 -5.69 4.81
N GLN A 122 18.11 -5.77 4.15
CA GLN A 122 18.39 -6.74 3.10
C GLN A 122 18.38 -8.20 3.60
N GLY A 123 18.46 -8.41 4.92
CA GLY A 123 18.38 -9.73 5.56
C GLY A 123 16.96 -10.15 5.92
N TYR A 124 15.95 -9.32 5.62
CA TYR A 124 14.57 -9.61 5.96
C TYR A 124 14.05 -10.86 5.26
N THR A 125 13.34 -11.70 6.01
CA THR A 125 12.68 -12.91 5.53
C THR A 125 11.18 -12.79 5.72
N ASN A 126 10.41 -13.07 4.67
CA ASN A 126 8.95 -13.04 4.72
C ASN A 126 8.42 -13.96 5.81
N CYS A 127 7.42 -13.48 6.55
CA CYS A 127 6.76 -14.27 7.59
C CYS A 127 5.67 -15.20 7.04
N TYR A 128 5.25 -14.98 5.79
CA TYR A 128 4.13 -15.69 5.19
C TYR A 128 4.36 -15.92 3.69
N THR A 129 3.95 -17.08 3.18
CA THR A 129 3.95 -17.41 1.76
C THR A 129 2.65 -18.13 1.40
N LEU A 130 2.12 -17.87 0.21
CA LEU A 130 0.90 -18.54 -0.28
C LEU A 130 1.19 -19.86 -1.02
N ASN A 131 2.46 -20.20 -1.24
CA ASN A 131 2.89 -21.35 -2.04
C ASN A 131 2.27 -22.69 -1.61
N ASP A 132 2.03 -22.86 -0.31
CA ASP A 132 1.55 -24.12 0.27
C ASP A 132 0.03 -24.21 0.41
N GLN A 133 -0.72 -23.15 0.06
CA GLN A 133 -2.19 -23.10 0.23
C GLN A 133 -2.95 -23.78 -0.92
N GLY A 134 -2.27 -24.19 -2.00
CA GLY A 134 -2.88 -24.93 -3.11
C GLY A 134 -3.88 -24.11 -3.95
N TYR A 135 -3.91 -22.79 -3.78
CA TYR A 135 -4.71 -21.89 -4.60
C TYR A 135 -4.24 -21.94 -6.05
N LYS A 136 -5.21 -21.95 -6.96
CA LYS A 136 -5.00 -22.04 -8.42
C LYS A 136 -6.23 -21.49 -9.14
N TRP A 137 -6.15 -21.36 -10.46
CA TRP A 137 -7.33 -20.98 -11.23
C TRP A 137 -8.52 -21.92 -10.95
N GLY A 138 -9.66 -21.34 -10.57
CA GLY A 138 -10.86 -22.08 -10.17
C GLY A 138 -10.86 -22.61 -8.73
N ASN A 139 -9.78 -22.40 -7.99
CA ASN A 139 -9.64 -22.63 -6.54
C ASN A 139 -8.97 -21.40 -5.91
N PHE A 140 -9.74 -20.33 -5.84
CA PHE A 140 -9.27 -19.02 -5.37
C PHE A 140 -9.45 -18.88 -3.86
N GLU A 141 -8.73 -17.93 -3.27
CA GLU A 141 -8.85 -17.61 -1.85
C GLU A 141 -10.24 -17.01 -1.55
N PRO A 142 -11.05 -17.63 -0.66
CA PRO A 142 -12.29 -17.04 -0.17
C PRO A 142 -12.06 -15.75 0.63
N ARG A 143 -13.05 -14.85 0.63
CA ARG A 143 -12.97 -13.56 1.34
C ARG A 143 -12.56 -13.71 2.80
N ASP A 144 -13.18 -14.64 3.53
CA ASP A 144 -12.89 -14.89 4.94
C ASP A 144 -11.46 -15.39 5.18
N GLU A 145 -10.92 -16.19 4.25
CA GLU A 145 -9.52 -16.63 4.31
C GLU A 145 -8.56 -15.47 4.05
N THR A 146 -8.87 -14.59 3.09
CA THR A 146 -8.11 -13.35 2.89
C THR A 146 -8.12 -12.47 4.14
N TYR A 147 -9.28 -12.27 4.79
CA TYR A 147 -9.36 -11.51 6.05
C TYR A 147 -8.45 -12.09 7.13
N ASN A 148 -8.61 -13.39 7.39
CA ASN A 148 -7.87 -14.08 8.43
C ASN A 148 -6.37 -14.06 8.15
N ARG A 149 -5.96 -14.25 6.89
CA ARG A 149 -4.56 -14.18 6.47
C ARG A 149 -3.98 -12.79 6.67
N MET A 150 -4.67 -11.74 6.20
CA MET A 150 -4.15 -10.38 6.30
C MET A 150 -4.00 -9.95 7.77
N GLU A 151 -4.99 -10.25 8.60
CA GLU A 151 -4.92 -10.00 10.05
C GLU A 151 -3.78 -10.80 10.70
N TYR A 152 -3.68 -12.09 10.38
CA TYR A 152 -2.63 -12.97 10.91
C TYR A 152 -1.24 -12.45 10.56
N VAL A 153 -1.02 -12.04 9.31
CA VAL A 153 0.27 -11.49 8.87
C VAL A 153 0.57 -10.18 9.58
N ALA A 154 -0.38 -9.25 9.65
CA ALA A 154 -0.19 -7.99 10.37
C ALA A 154 0.21 -8.21 11.84
N LYS A 155 -0.50 -9.09 12.56
CA LYS A 155 -0.18 -9.45 13.95
C LYS A 155 1.14 -10.20 14.09
N THR A 156 1.48 -11.05 13.13
CA THR A 156 2.74 -11.80 13.15
C THR A 156 3.93 -10.87 12.95
N LEU A 157 3.84 -9.94 12.01
CA LEU A 157 4.86 -8.93 11.75
C LEU A 157 5.11 -8.05 12.97
N THR A 158 4.04 -7.56 13.60
CA THR A 158 4.19 -6.70 14.78
C THR A 158 4.81 -7.43 15.96
N ARG A 159 4.43 -8.69 16.20
CA ARG A 159 5.07 -9.52 17.25
C ARG A 159 6.53 -9.81 16.93
N LYS A 160 6.85 -10.18 15.68
CA LYS A 160 8.21 -10.43 15.21
C LYS A 160 9.13 -9.21 15.39
N HIS A 161 8.56 -8.02 15.32
CA HIS A 161 9.29 -6.75 15.36
C HIS A 161 9.01 -5.92 16.62
N ALA A 162 8.35 -6.50 17.63
CA ALA A 162 8.04 -5.81 18.88
C ALA A 162 9.33 -5.40 19.63
N GLU A 163 10.38 -6.21 19.53
CA GLU A 163 11.67 -5.95 20.16
C GLU A 163 12.51 -4.87 19.43
N ASP A 164 12.09 -4.43 18.24
CA ASP A 164 12.79 -3.37 17.49
C ASP A 164 12.56 -1.97 18.10
N GLY A 165 11.87 -1.86 19.24
CA GLY A 165 11.79 -0.64 20.05
C GLY A 165 11.07 0.53 19.39
N GLY A 166 10.18 0.27 18.42
CA GLY A 166 9.45 1.30 17.67
C GLY A 166 10.22 1.90 16.50
N ASN A 167 11.47 1.49 16.26
CA ASN A 167 12.31 2.00 15.17
C ASN A 167 12.25 1.11 13.92
N CYS A 168 11.10 0.48 13.67
CA CYS A 168 10.92 -0.44 12.55
C CYS A 168 9.62 -0.14 11.81
N VAL A 169 9.73 0.00 10.50
CA VAL A 169 8.60 0.08 9.56
C VAL A 169 8.62 -1.17 8.71
N VAL A 170 7.50 -1.89 8.64
CA VAL A 170 7.33 -3.00 7.71
C VAL A 170 6.45 -2.55 6.55
N LEU A 171 7.04 -2.37 5.38
CA LEU A 171 6.31 -2.13 4.15
C LEU A 171 5.75 -3.46 3.64
N CYS A 172 4.43 -3.57 3.67
CA CYS A 172 3.69 -4.68 3.09
C CYS A 172 3.23 -4.29 1.68
N VAL A 173 3.67 -5.03 0.67
CA VAL A 173 3.18 -4.82 -0.70
C VAL A 173 2.07 -5.82 -0.97
N SER A 174 0.89 -5.35 -1.38
CA SER A 174 -0.27 -6.20 -1.65
C SER A 174 -1.19 -5.58 -2.71
N HIS A 175 -2.37 -6.18 -2.90
CA HIS A 175 -3.39 -5.72 -3.83
C HIS A 175 -4.52 -4.97 -3.12
N GLY A 176 -5.29 -4.19 -3.90
CA GLY A 176 -6.40 -3.37 -3.37
C GLY A 176 -7.41 -4.15 -2.53
N GLY A 177 -7.80 -5.36 -2.94
CA GLY A 177 -8.73 -6.22 -2.20
C GLY A 177 -8.21 -6.60 -0.81
N PRO A 178 -7.11 -7.36 -0.70
CA PRO A 178 -6.50 -7.68 0.60
C PRO A 178 -6.19 -6.47 1.48
N THR A 179 -5.69 -5.36 0.91
CA THR A 179 -5.44 -4.13 1.66
C THR A 179 -6.73 -3.53 2.24
N THR A 180 -7.82 -3.55 1.46
CA THR A 180 -9.16 -3.14 1.92
C THR A 180 -9.64 -4.05 3.05
N HIS A 181 -9.53 -5.37 2.88
CA HIS A 181 -9.94 -6.33 3.89
C HIS A 181 -9.15 -6.20 5.21
N LEU A 182 -7.84 -5.91 5.12
CA LEU A 182 -7.05 -5.62 6.32
C LEU A 182 -7.58 -4.39 7.06
N TYR A 183 -7.87 -3.31 6.32
CA TYR A 183 -8.42 -2.10 6.92
C TYR A 183 -9.76 -2.35 7.62
N GLU A 184 -10.71 -3.01 6.95
CA GLU A 184 -12.02 -3.36 7.53
C GLU A 184 -11.84 -4.19 8.81
N ARG A 185 -10.89 -5.12 8.80
CA ARG A 185 -10.63 -5.99 9.95
C ARG A 185 -10.05 -5.23 11.14
N LEU A 186 -9.17 -4.27 10.90
CA LEU A 186 -8.51 -3.49 11.95
C LEU A 186 -9.38 -2.32 12.46
N SER A 187 -10.20 -1.72 11.59
CA SER A 187 -11.03 -0.56 11.93
C SER A 187 -12.45 -0.92 12.33
N GLY A 188 -12.96 -2.08 11.90
CA GLY A 188 -14.37 -2.46 12.01
C GLY A 188 -15.31 -1.73 11.03
N ALA A 189 -14.77 -0.87 10.14
CA ALA A 189 -15.55 -0.23 9.09
C ALA A 189 -15.79 -1.18 7.91
N ASP A 190 -16.85 -0.93 7.14
CA ASP A 190 -17.16 -1.67 5.91
C ASP A 190 -16.75 -0.87 4.67
N TRP A 191 -16.26 -1.53 3.63
CA TRP A 191 -15.77 -0.91 2.39
C TRP A 191 -16.82 -0.03 1.68
N GLU A 192 -18.12 -0.24 1.89
CA GLU A 192 -19.16 0.65 1.38
C GLU A 192 -19.04 2.07 1.96
N THR A 193 -18.41 2.22 3.12
CA THR A 193 -18.21 3.52 3.79
C THR A 193 -16.89 4.21 3.45
N HIS A 194 -15.81 3.43 3.27
CA HIS A 194 -14.46 3.97 3.07
C HIS A 194 -13.90 3.79 1.66
N GLY A 195 -14.61 3.07 0.79
CA GLY A 195 -14.18 2.74 -0.55
C GLY A 195 -13.10 1.65 -0.59
N ILE A 196 -12.66 1.33 -1.81
CA ILE A 196 -11.64 0.30 -2.04
C ILE A 196 -10.25 0.94 -2.15
N CYS A 197 -9.23 0.27 -1.62
CA CYS A 197 -7.84 0.68 -1.79
C CYS A 197 -7.46 0.67 -3.28
N GLY A 198 -7.08 1.84 -3.79
CA GLY A 198 -6.77 2.06 -5.19
C GLY A 198 -5.37 1.62 -5.58
N TYR A 199 -5.06 1.78 -6.88
CA TYR A 199 -3.71 1.56 -7.39
C TYR A 199 -2.73 2.50 -6.70
N THR A 200 -1.60 1.97 -6.23
CA THR A 200 -0.58 2.70 -5.44
C THR A 200 -1.09 3.32 -4.13
N GLY A 201 -2.33 3.03 -3.72
CA GLY A 201 -2.89 3.54 -2.48
C GLY A 201 -2.11 3.04 -1.28
N THR A 202 -1.74 3.96 -0.38
CA THR A 202 -0.94 3.64 0.81
C THR A 202 -1.80 3.71 2.07
N SER A 203 -1.64 2.72 2.95
CA SER A 203 -2.29 2.68 4.27
C SER A 203 -1.22 2.49 5.34
N LEU A 204 -1.35 3.21 6.46
CA LEU A 204 -0.41 3.16 7.57
C LEU A 204 -1.13 2.80 8.86
N TYR A 205 -0.58 1.81 9.55
CA TYR A 205 -1.09 1.31 10.82
C TYR A 205 0.00 1.39 11.87
N ALA A 206 -0.34 1.85 13.08
CA ALA A 206 0.55 1.87 14.23
C ALA A 206 0.12 0.79 15.22
N TYR A 207 1.05 -0.12 15.56
CA TYR A 207 0.78 -1.17 16.53
C TYR A 207 0.76 -0.61 17.96
N LYS A 208 -0.28 -0.92 18.73
CA LYS A 208 -0.47 -0.42 20.10
C LYS A 208 -0.12 -1.43 21.21
N GLY A 209 0.23 -2.65 20.84
CA GLY A 209 0.28 -3.77 21.78
C GLY A 209 -1.04 -4.53 21.82
N GLU A 210 -1.04 -5.67 22.51
CA GLU A 210 -2.23 -6.52 22.71
C GLU A 210 -2.99 -6.88 21.41
N ASP A 211 -2.27 -7.05 20.29
CA ASP A 211 -2.86 -7.33 18.97
C ASP A 211 -3.80 -6.22 18.44
N THR A 212 -3.65 -4.99 18.93
CA THR A 212 -4.44 -3.82 18.52
C THR A 212 -3.63 -2.84 17.66
N PHE A 213 -4.34 -2.13 16.78
CA PHE A 213 -3.77 -1.22 15.80
C PHE A 213 -4.53 0.10 15.77
N ASP A 214 -3.79 1.21 15.67
CA ASP A 214 -4.32 2.47 15.19
C ASP A 214 -4.23 2.53 13.68
N VAL A 215 -5.31 2.96 13.03
CA VAL A 215 -5.27 3.35 11.63
C VAL A 215 -4.85 4.82 11.55
N ILE A 216 -3.65 5.06 11.04
CA ILE A 216 -3.11 6.41 10.83
C ILE A 216 -3.63 6.98 9.51
N THR A 217 -3.58 6.17 8.44
CA THR A 217 -4.17 6.54 7.15
C THR A 217 -4.63 5.30 6.38
N TYR A 218 -5.60 5.50 5.50
CA TYR A 218 -6.08 4.51 4.56
C TYR A 218 -6.17 5.11 3.16
N ASN A 219 -5.68 4.39 2.16
CA ASN A 219 -5.82 4.70 0.74
C ASN A 219 -5.44 6.16 0.36
N ARG A 220 -4.28 6.62 0.84
CA ARG A 220 -3.67 7.89 0.42
C ARG A 220 -2.88 7.76 -0.86
#